data_AF-I1PX64-F1
#
_entry.id   AF-I1PX64-F1
#
_cell.length_a   1.000
_cell.length_b   1.000
_cell.length_c   1.000
_cell.angle_alpha   90.00
_cell.angle_beta   90.00
_cell.angle_gamma   90.00
#
_symmetry.space_group_name_H-M   'P 1'
#
loop_
_entity.id
_entity.type
_entity.pdbx_description
1 polymer ?
#
loop_
_entity_poly.entity_id
_entity_poly.type
_entity_poly.pdbx_seq_one_letter_code
_entity_poly.pdbx_strand_id
1 'polypeptide(L)'
;MPPPPHAAFLLRSRGLLPPLLRRSPSSGPPPPLLRPTRQRRGLSVRASAAELAAGVAGVEDAVVGFVTGKRKATELAHAVWRSIVRKGDTVVDATCGNGNDTFAMLKMVADERVQGRVYGLDIQESAIASTSSFLKMAVNSHELELVKLFTICHSRMEEVVPKDFPVRLVAFNLGYLPGGEKTIITVPKTTELALQAASSIVSSGGLISVLVYIGHPGGRDELDVVESFASSLPIDTWMSCKFEMLNRPAAPVLILLYKK
;
A
#
# COMPACT_ATOMS: atom_id res chain seq x y z
N MET A 1 51.84 32.43 0.44
CA MET A 1 51.75 33.79 1.00
C MET A 1 50.32 34.04 1.45
N PRO A 2 50.07 34.32 2.74
CA PRO A 2 48.84 34.96 3.21
C PRO A 2 49.07 36.47 3.46
N PRO A 3 48.00 37.28 3.44
CA PRO A 3 47.89 38.44 4.36
C PRO A 3 46.54 38.46 5.14
N PRO A 4 46.40 39.33 6.16
CA PRO A 4 45.73 39.02 7.45
C PRO A 4 44.29 39.55 7.60
N PRO A 5 43.64 39.29 8.78
CA PRO A 5 42.26 39.69 9.07
C PRO A 5 42.17 41.11 9.63
N HIS A 6 41.05 41.80 9.37
CA HIS A 6 40.73 43.06 10.03
C HIS A 6 39.72 42.90 11.17
N ALA A 7 40.05 43.68 12.20
CA ALA A 7 39.58 43.70 13.57
C ALA A 7 38.11 44.06 13.83
N ALA A 8 37.73 43.71 15.05
CA ALA A 8 36.48 43.99 15.74
C ALA A 8 36.14 45.49 15.90
N PHE A 9 34.85 45.78 16.08
CA PHE A 9 34.42 46.89 16.93
C PHE A 9 33.22 46.48 17.81
N LEU A 10 33.43 46.67 19.11
CA LEU A 10 32.49 46.54 20.23
C LEU A 10 31.67 47.82 20.37
N LEU A 11 30.39 47.69 20.70
CA LEU A 11 29.58 48.60 21.54
C LEU A 11 28.30 47.80 21.93
N ARG A 12 28.14 47.25 23.15
CA ARG A 12 27.66 47.92 24.40
C ARG A 12 26.64 49.03 24.06
N SER A 13 25.41 49.08 24.59
CA SER A 13 24.94 48.75 25.94
C SER A 13 23.41 48.95 26.04
N ARG A 14 22.78 48.28 27.03
CA ARG A 14 21.64 48.72 27.88
C ARG A 14 20.30 48.98 27.15
N GLY A 15 19.18 48.31 27.44
CA GLY A 15 18.62 47.95 28.75
C GLY A 15 17.50 48.94 29.10
N LEU A 16 16.27 48.45 29.34
CA LEU A 16 15.18 48.98 30.20
C LEU A 16 13.77 48.78 29.61
N LEU A 17 13.09 47.74 30.10
CA LEU A 17 11.65 47.73 30.44
C LEU A 17 11.51 48.27 31.89
N PRO A 18 10.31 48.54 32.47
CA PRO A 18 8.95 48.79 31.95
C PRO A 18 8.37 50.12 32.54
N PRO A 19 7.03 50.37 32.56
CA PRO A 19 6.31 50.04 33.79
C PRO A 19 4.87 49.54 33.64
N LEU A 20 4.42 48.99 34.76
CA LEU A 20 3.14 48.41 35.14
C LEU A 20 1.96 49.40 35.07
N LEU A 21 0.78 48.94 34.64
CA LEU A 21 -0.50 49.52 35.06
C LEU A 21 -1.58 48.43 35.31
N ARG A 22 -1.90 48.32 36.60
CA ARG A 22 -3.16 47.99 37.29
C ARG A 22 -4.09 46.86 36.77
N ARG A 23 -4.27 45.89 37.67
CA ARG A 23 -5.43 44.99 37.82
C ARG A 23 -6.74 45.75 38.07
N SER A 24 -7.83 45.23 37.51
CA SER A 24 -9.19 45.30 38.07
C SER A 24 -9.77 43.89 38.17
N PRO A 25 -10.49 43.52 39.25
CA PRO A 25 -11.09 42.21 39.40
C PRO A 25 -12.54 42.23 38.88
N SER A 26 -12.87 41.41 37.87
CA SER A 26 -14.26 41.06 37.57
C SER A 26 -14.54 39.63 38.03
N SER A 27 -15.43 39.53 39.00
CA SER A 27 -16.01 38.31 39.53
C SER A 27 -17.06 37.77 38.57
N GLY A 28 -16.74 36.70 37.84
CA GLY A 28 -17.70 35.85 37.13
C GLY A 28 -17.74 34.46 37.78
N PRO A 29 -18.92 33.81 37.87
CA PRO A 29 -19.04 32.48 38.49
C PRO A 29 -18.30 31.42 37.64
N PRO A 30 -17.73 30.37 38.26
CA PRO A 30 -17.02 29.33 37.52
C PRO A 30 -18.00 28.47 36.71
N PRO A 31 -17.60 27.94 35.53
CA PRO A 31 -18.42 27.02 34.77
C PRO A 31 -18.58 25.68 35.52
N PRO A 32 -19.70 24.97 35.35
CA PRO A 32 -19.95 23.73 36.07
C PRO A 32 -18.95 22.62 35.65
N LEU A 33 -18.38 21.96 36.66
CA LEU A 33 -17.53 20.78 36.53
C LEU A 33 -18.31 19.63 35.87
N LEU A 34 -18.00 19.34 34.62
CA LEU A 34 -18.42 18.11 33.94
C LEU A 34 -17.77 16.91 34.65
N ARG A 35 -18.59 16.12 35.34
CA ARG A 35 -18.18 14.80 35.84
C ARG A 35 -17.84 13.90 34.65
N PRO A 36 -16.71 13.17 34.64
CA PRO A 36 -16.48 12.18 33.61
C PRO A 36 -17.42 10.99 33.86
N THR A 37 -18.39 10.81 32.98
CA THR A 37 -19.15 9.58 32.86
C THR A 37 -18.19 8.46 32.45
N ARG A 38 -17.98 7.52 33.36
CA ARG A 38 -17.19 6.31 33.15
C ARG A 38 -17.94 5.39 32.18
N GLN A 39 -17.93 5.70 30.89
CA GLN A 39 -18.45 4.80 29.86
C GLN A 39 -17.42 3.68 29.62
N ARG A 40 -17.89 2.46 29.87
CA ARG A 40 -17.18 1.19 29.77
C ARG A 40 -16.48 1.04 28.41
N ARG A 41 -15.15 1.00 28.43
CA ARG A 41 -14.33 0.34 27.39
C ARG A 41 -14.66 -1.16 27.40
N GLY A 42 -15.54 -1.59 26.50
CA GLY A 42 -15.89 -3.02 26.39
C GLY A 42 -16.34 -3.50 25.01
N LEU A 43 -16.47 -2.60 24.02
CA LEU A 43 -17.13 -2.93 22.74
C LEU A 43 -16.18 -3.08 21.53
N SER A 44 -14.87 -2.84 21.68
CA SER A 44 -13.94 -2.81 20.54
C SER A 44 -13.15 -4.11 20.29
N VAL A 45 -12.94 -4.96 21.30
CA VAL A 45 -12.07 -6.16 21.14
C VAL A 45 -12.79 -7.33 20.46
N ARG A 46 -14.09 -7.50 20.70
CA ARG A 46 -14.86 -8.63 20.13
C ARG A 46 -15.14 -8.48 18.64
N ALA A 47 -15.40 -7.26 18.16
CA ALA A 47 -15.60 -6.99 16.73
C ALA A 47 -14.31 -7.30 15.93
N SER A 48 -13.16 -6.84 16.44
CA SER A 48 -11.86 -7.09 15.82
C SER A 48 -11.48 -8.59 15.79
N ALA A 49 -11.79 -9.36 16.83
CA ALA A 49 -11.53 -10.80 16.84
C ALA A 49 -12.44 -11.57 15.87
N ALA A 50 -13.70 -11.15 15.71
CA ALA A 50 -14.63 -11.75 14.76
C ALA A 50 -14.25 -11.46 13.30
N GLU A 51 -13.80 -10.23 13.00
CA GLU A 51 -13.27 -9.86 11.68
C GLU A 51 -11.98 -10.62 11.35
N LEU A 52 -11.08 -10.77 12.33
CA LEU A 52 -9.85 -11.55 12.16
C LEU A 52 -10.18 -13.04 11.91
N ALA A 53 -11.13 -13.62 12.66
CA ALA A 53 -11.56 -15.00 12.48
C ALA A 53 -12.27 -15.23 11.13
N ALA A 54 -13.12 -14.30 10.70
CA ALA A 54 -13.77 -14.36 9.39
C ALA A 54 -12.77 -14.21 8.23
N GLY A 55 -11.75 -13.35 8.40
CA GLY A 55 -10.64 -13.21 7.46
C GLY A 55 -9.83 -14.49 7.32
N VAL A 56 -9.49 -15.14 8.44
CA VAL A 56 -8.75 -16.42 8.45
C VAL A 56 -9.56 -17.54 7.80
N ALA A 57 -10.86 -17.65 8.08
CA ALA A 57 -11.72 -18.65 7.45
C ALA A 57 -11.80 -18.49 5.92
N GLY A 58 -11.75 -17.25 5.41
CA GLY A 58 -11.73 -16.98 3.97
C GLY A 58 -10.43 -17.39 3.28
N VAL A 59 -9.30 -17.36 3.98
CA VAL A 59 -7.99 -17.77 3.44
C VAL A 59 -7.91 -19.29 3.30
N GLU A 60 -8.40 -20.04 4.30
CA GLU A 60 -8.39 -21.51 4.26
C GLU A 60 -9.16 -22.03 3.05
N ASP A 61 -10.38 -21.54 2.81
CA ASP A 61 -11.18 -21.92 1.64
C ASP A 61 -10.49 -21.53 0.32
N ALA A 62 -9.80 -20.39 0.29
CA ALA A 62 -9.05 -19.97 -0.90
C ALA A 62 -7.87 -20.91 -1.20
N VAL A 63 -7.12 -21.33 -0.17
CA VAL A 63 -6.03 -22.30 -0.29
C VAL A 63 -6.56 -23.66 -0.74
N VAL A 64 -7.60 -24.18 -0.08
CA VAL A 64 -8.23 -25.45 -0.46
C VAL A 64 -8.79 -25.39 -1.88
N GLY A 65 -9.43 -24.28 -2.24
CA GLY A 65 -9.94 -24.04 -3.59
C GLY A 65 -8.83 -24.01 -4.64
N PHE A 66 -7.68 -23.39 -4.33
CA PHE A 66 -6.50 -23.42 -5.21
C PHE A 66 -5.98 -24.86 -5.35
N VAL A 67 -5.73 -25.57 -4.26
CA VAL A 67 -5.23 -26.96 -4.26
C VAL A 67 -6.14 -27.91 -5.03
N THR A 68 -7.47 -27.76 -4.88
CA THR A 68 -8.46 -28.57 -5.60
C THR A 68 -8.71 -28.11 -7.05
N GLY A 69 -8.03 -27.04 -7.50
CA GLY A 69 -8.16 -26.48 -8.84
C GLY A 69 -9.49 -25.76 -9.12
N LYS A 70 -10.27 -25.44 -8.08
CA LYS A 70 -11.57 -24.77 -8.15
C LYS A 70 -11.48 -23.24 -8.11
N ARG A 71 -10.38 -22.69 -7.58
CA ARG A 71 -10.12 -21.24 -7.51
C ARG A 71 -8.84 -20.87 -8.24
N LYS A 72 -8.79 -19.63 -8.74
CA LYS A 72 -7.60 -19.07 -9.40
C LYS A 72 -6.59 -18.54 -8.39
N ALA A 73 -5.32 -18.43 -8.81
CA ALA A 73 -4.26 -17.83 -8.00
C ALA A 73 -4.58 -16.39 -7.56
N THR A 74 -5.28 -15.59 -8.38
CA THR A 74 -5.75 -14.25 -8.02
C THR A 74 -6.70 -14.26 -6.83
N GLU A 75 -7.60 -15.25 -6.75
CA GLU A 75 -8.53 -15.37 -5.61
C GLU A 75 -7.80 -15.71 -4.32
N LEU A 76 -6.78 -16.57 -4.41
CA LEU A 76 -5.90 -16.88 -3.29
C LEU A 76 -5.13 -15.62 -2.84
N ALA A 77 -4.56 -14.87 -3.77
CA ALA A 77 -3.89 -13.61 -3.48
C ALA A 77 -4.83 -12.63 -2.75
N HIS A 78 -6.03 -12.39 -3.30
CA HIS A 78 -7.03 -11.51 -2.67
C HIS A 78 -7.44 -11.97 -1.27
N ALA A 79 -7.57 -13.28 -1.04
CA ALA A 79 -7.88 -13.81 0.28
C ALA A 79 -6.77 -13.49 1.29
N VAL A 80 -5.50 -13.69 0.90
CA VAL A 80 -4.36 -13.31 1.74
C VAL A 80 -4.35 -11.79 1.97
N TRP A 81 -4.57 -10.98 0.94
CA TRP A 81 -4.59 -9.52 1.08
C TRP A 81 -5.63 -9.05 2.10
N ARG A 82 -6.84 -9.62 2.10
CA ARG A 82 -7.90 -9.29 3.08
C ARG A 82 -7.51 -9.62 4.52
N SER A 83 -6.60 -10.57 4.74
CA SER A 83 -6.12 -10.91 6.09
C SER A 83 -5.03 -9.97 6.61
N ILE A 84 -4.40 -9.18 5.72
CA ILE A 84 -3.28 -8.28 6.02
C ILE A 84 -3.70 -6.81 5.97
N VAL A 85 -4.46 -6.43 4.94
CA VAL A 85 -4.92 -5.07 4.70
C VAL A 85 -6.06 -4.72 5.64
N ARG A 86 -5.95 -3.57 6.29
CA ARG A 86 -6.95 -3.01 7.18
C ARG A 86 -7.55 -1.75 6.58
N LYS A 87 -8.71 -1.39 7.12
CA LYS A 87 -9.37 -0.10 6.89
C LYS A 87 -8.40 1.04 7.21
N GLY A 88 -8.30 2.01 6.29
CA GLY A 88 -7.38 3.13 6.42
C GLY A 88 -5.93 2.86 5.98
N ASP A 89 -5.57 1.65 5.56
CA ASP A 89 -4.22 1.38 5.05
C ASP A 89 -3.98 2.06 3.68
N THR A 90 -2.70 2.24 3.35
CA THR A 90 -2.25 2.62 2.00
C THR A 90 -1.79 1.38 1.24
N VAL A 91 -2.27 1.23 0.01
CA VAL A 91 -1.97 0.09 -0.86
C VAL A 91 -1.67 0.53 -2.29
N VAL A 92 -0.91 -0.28 -3.02
CA VAL A 92 -0.44 0.01 -4.39
C VAL A 92 -0.79 -1.18 -5.29
N ASP A 93 -1.57 -0.93 -6.34
CA ASP A 93 -1.70 -1.79 -7.51
C ASP A 93 -0.69 -1.32 -8.56
N ALA A 94 0.39 -2.06 -8.72
CA ALA A 94 1.51 -1.70 -9.58
C ALA A 94 1.27 -2.00 -11.08
N THR A 95 0.12 -2.61 -11.41
CA THR A 95 -0.23 -3.05 -12.77
C THR A 95 -1.75 -3.05 -12.91
N CYS A 96 -2.39 -1.87 -12.81
CA CYS A 96 -3.83 -1.80 -12.54
C CYS A 96 -4.70 -2.32 -13.68
N GLY A 97 -4.24 -2.23 -14.93
CA GLY A 97 -4.92 -2.79 -16.09
C GLY A 97 -6.40 -2.38 -16.19
N ASN A 98 -7.31 -3.35 -16.07
CA ASN A 98 -8.76 -3.11 -16.11
C ASN A 98 -9.38 -2.74 -14.74
N GLY A 99 -8.57 -2.62 -13.69
CA GLY A 99 -8.99 -2.08 -12.40
C GLY A 99 -9.63 -3.05 -11.42
N ASN A 100 -9.63 -4.36 -11.71
CA ASN A 100 -10.20 -5.37 -10.81
C ASN A 100 -9.50 -5.40 -9.45
N ASP A 101 -8.16 -5.38 -9.46
CA ASP A 101 -7.36 -5.42 -8.24
C ASP A 101 -7.39 -4.08 -7.52
N THR A 102 -7.27 -2.96 -8.23
CA THR A 102 -7.55 -1.61 -7.71
C THR A 102 -8.90 -1.54 -6.97
N PHE A 103 -9.97 -2.08 -7.55
CA PHE A 103 -11.29 -2.10 -6.93
C PHE A 103 -11.32 -2.99 -5.69
N ALA A 104 -10.73 -4.19 -5.75
CA ALA A 104 -10.66 -5.09 -4.60
C ALA A 104 -9.90 -4.43 -3.44
N MET A 105 -8.76 -3.82 -3.71
CA MET A 105 -7.96 -3.05 -2.76
C MET A 105 -8.75 -1.87 -2.17
N LEU A 106 -9.46 -1.11 -3.01
CA LEU A 106 -10.31 -0.01 -2.56
C LEU A 106 -11.34 -0.50 -1.54
N LYS A 107 -12.03 -1.62 -1.82
CA LYS A 107 -12.99 -2.18 -0.88
C LYS A 107 -12.35 -2.67 0.42
N MET A 108 -11.09 -3.09 0.40
CA MET A 108 -10.35 -3.43 1.62
C MET A 108 -10.06 -2.19 2.47
N VAL A 109 -9.54 -1.11 1.87
CA VAL A 109 -9.07 0.07 2.62
C VAL A 109 -10.17 1.09 2.94
N ALA A 110 -11.25 1.15 2.17
CA ALA A 110 -12.29 2.17 2.30
C ALA A 110 -12.99 2.11 3.66
N ASP A 111 -13.03 3.24 4.36
CA ASP A 111 -13.60 3.42 5.68
C ASP A 111 -14.19 4.83 5.82
N GLU A 112 -15.25 4.99 6.61
CA GLU A 112 -15.90 6.29 6.79
C GLU A 112 -15.14 7.22 7.75
N ARG A 113 -14.24 6.67 8.59
CA ARG A 113 -13.60 7.38 9.71
C ARG A 113 -12.10 7.56 9.52
N VAL A 114 -11.46 6.67 8.76
CA VAL A 114 -10.02 6.71 8.51
C VAL A 114 -9.75 6.78 7.01
N GLN A 115 -8.91 7.73 6.60
CA GLN A 115 -8.59 7.93 5.20
C GLN A 115 -7.56 6.89 4.72
N GLY A 116 -8.03 5.85 4.03
CA GLY A 116 -7.18 4.94 3.27
C GLY A 116 -6.72 5.54 1.94
N ARG A 117 -5.83 4.85 1.24
CA ARG A 117 -5.39 5.27 -0.10
C ARG A 117 -5.06 4.07 -0.99
N VAL A 118 -5.48 4.13 -2.25
CA VAL A 118 -5.08 3.19 -3.30
C VAL A 118 -4.32 3.94 -4.38
N TYR A 119 -3.11 3.47 -4.71
CA TYR A 119 -2.34 3.95 -5.86
C TYR A 119 -2.43 2.91 -6.97
N GLY A 120 -2.98 3.26 -8.13
CA GLY A 120 -3.00 2.40 -9.32
C GLY A 120 -2.01 2.90 -10.37
N LEU A 121 -1.14 2.02 -10.84
CA LEU A 121 -0.07 2.33 -11.80
C LEU A 121 -0.24 1.47 -13.05
N ASP A 122 -0.08 2.07 -14.23
CA ASP A 122 0.07 1.35 -15.49
C ASP A 122 0.82 2.24 -16.49
N ILE A 123 1.57 1.65 -17.41
CA ILE A 123 2.25 2.43 -18.47
C ILE A 123 1.28 2.85 -19.58
N GLN A 124 0.14 2.18 -19.69
CA GLN A 124 -0.85 2.44 -20.74
C GLN A 124 -1.92 3.42 -20.26
N GLU A 125 -2.11 4.51 -20.99
CA GLU A 125 -3.23 5.44 -20.75
C GLU A 125 -4.59 4.75 -20.86
N SER A 126 -4.71 3.75 -21.75
CA SER A 126 -5.93 2.96 -21.93
C SER A 126 -6.28 2.13 -20.69
N ALA A 127 -5.30 1.57 -19.99
CA ALA A 127 -5.50 0.86 -18.72
C ALA A 127 -5.98 1.84 -17.62
N ILE A 128 -5.35 3.01 -17.53
CA ILE A 128 -5.75 4.05 -16.58
C ILE A 128 -7.17 4.54 -16.85
N ALA A 129 -7.53 4.75 -18.12
CA ALA A 129 -8.88 5.11 -18.52
C ALA A 129 -9.90 4.00 -18.21
N SER A 130 -9.56 2.74 -18.51
CA SER A 130 -10.39 1.56 -18.21
C SER A 130 -10.66 1.45 -16.71
N THR A 131 -9.61 1.49 -15.89
CA THR A 131 -9.69 1.49 -14.43
C THR A 131 -10.53 2.65 -13.91
N SER A 132 -10.31 3.88 -14.40
CA SER A 132 -11.07 5.06 -13.98
C SER A 132 -12.57 4.93 -14.31
N SER A 133 -12.90 4.47 -15.52
CA SER A 133 -14.28 4.28 -15.96
C SER A 133 -14.98 3.21 -15.12
N PHE A 134 -14.30 2.08 -14.89
CA PHE A 134 -14.84 1.00 -14.06
C PHE A 134 -15.15 1.47 -12.64
N LEU A 135 -14.20 2.17 -11.99
CA LEU A 135 -14.39 2.67 -10.63
C LEU A 135 -15.53 3.69 -10.53
N LYS A 136 -15.64 4.63 -11.48
CA LYS A 136 -16.76 5.61 -11.51
C LYS A 136 -18.13 4.95 -11.56
N MET A 137 -18.24 3.76 -12.15
CA MET A 137 -19.49 3.00 -12.21
C MET A 137 -19.70 2.11 -10.98
N ALA A 138 -18.63 1.65 -10.34
CA ALA A 138 -18.69 0.62 -9.30
C ALA A 138 -18.69 1.16 -7.86
N VAL A 139 -18.29 2.42 -7.64
CA VAL A 139 -18.17 3.00 -6.30
C VAL A 139 -18.79 4.40 -6.19
N ASN A 140 -19.03 4.84 -4.95
CA ASN A 140 -19.50 6.20 -4.69
C ASN A 140 -18.35 7.23 -4.79
N SER A 141 -18.69 8.51 -4.76
CA SER A 141 -17.71 9.60 -4.90
C SER A 141 -16.66 9.62 -3.79
N HIS A 142 -17.03 9.26 -2.56
CA HIS A 142 -16.11 9.24 -1.42
C HIS A 142 -15.06 8.14 -1.57
N GLU A 143 -15.47 6.92 -1.97
CA GLU A 143 -14.54 5.84 -2.27
C GLU A 143 -13.63 6.19 -3.46
N LEU A 144 -14.16 6.88 -4.47
CA LEU A 144 -13.38 7.28 -5.64
C LEU A 144 -12.23 8.24 -5.28
N GLU A 145 -12.42 9.12 -4.30
CA GLU A 145 -11.38 10.06 -3.81
C GLU A 145 -10.20 9.35 -3.12
N LEU A 146 -10.37 8.10 -2.70
CA LEU A 146 -9.30 7.29 -2.09
C LEU A 146 -8.32 6.77 -3.15
N VAL A 147 -8.69 6.76 -4.42
CA VAL A 147 -7.89 6.20 -5.52
C VAL A 147 -7.12 7.30 -6.25
N LYS A 148 -5.83 7.07 -6.47
CA LYS A 148 -4.98 7.87 -7.35
C LYS A 148 -4.40 6.99 -8.45
N LEU A 149 -4.72 7.30 -9.69
CA LEU A 149 -4.24 6.56 -10.87
C LEU A 149 -3.13 7.35 -11.56
N PHE A 150 -2.06 6.67 -11.95
CA PHE A 150 -0.91 7.28 -12.61
C PHE A 150 -0.51 6.48 -13.85
N THR A 151 -0.43 7.15 -14.99
CA THR A 151 0.18 6.60 -16.21
C THR A 151 1.70 6.63 -16.03
N ILE A 152 2.25 5.62 -15.37
CA ILE A 152 3.67 5.53 -15.04
C ILE A 152 4.10 4.07 -14.93
N CYS A 153 5.35 3.79 -15.25
CA CYS A 153 5.93 2.48 -14.99
C CYS A 153 6.06 2.23 -13.48
N HIS A 154 5.70 1.03 -13.03
CA HIS A 154 5.84 0.61 -11.63
C HIS A 154 7.26 0.75 -11.07
N SER A 155 8.29 0.71 -11.92
CA SER A 155 9.69 0.94 -11.49
C SER A 155 9.92 2.33 -10.91
N ARG A 156 9.00 3.27 -11.16
CA ARG A 156 9.04 4.66 -10.70
C ARG A 156 8.00 4.95 -9.61
N MET A 157 7.46 3.91 -8.95
CA MET A 157 6.38 4.09 -7.97
C MET A 157 6.73 5.04 -6.80
N GLU A 158 8.00 5.11 -6.41
CA GLU A 158 8.45 6.02 -5.33
C GLU A 158 8.27 7.51 -5.68
N GLU A 159 8.10 7.86 -6.96
CA GLU A 159 7.84 9.23 -7.39
C GLU A 159 6.42 9.69 -7.05
N VAL A 160 5.48 8.75 -6.91
CA VAL A 160 4.04 9.05 -6.74
C VAL A 160 3.48 8.56 -5.41
N VAL A 161 4.09 7.54 -4.81
CA VAL A 161 3.75 7.03 -3.47
C VAL A 161 4.56 7.83 -2.43
N PRO A 162 3.94 8.63 -1.57
CA PRO A 162 4.67 9.47 -0.64
C PRO A 162 5.35 8.63 0.45
N LYS A 163 6.63 8.92 0.70
CA LYS A 163 7.52 8.14 1.59
C LYS A 163 7.08 8.11 3.05
N ASP A 164 6.31 9.10 3.49
CA ASP A 164 5.87 9.22 4.89
C ASP A 164 4.64 8.36 5.21
N PHE A 165 4.03 7.70 4.22
CA PHE A 165 2.86 6.85 4.44
C PHE A 165 3.26 5.38 4.48
N PRO A 166 2.92 4.65 5.56
CA PRO A 166 3.21 3.23 5.64
C PRO A 166 2.37 2.46 4.61
N VAL A 167 3.03 1.87 3.61
CA VAL A 167 2.38 1.01 2.62
C VAL A 167 2.19 -0.39 3.20
N ARG A 168 0.95 -0.88 3.19
CA ARG A 168 0.59 -2.22 3.69
C ARG A 168 0.69 -3.29 2.62
N LEU A 169 0.35 -2.97 1.38
CA LEU A 169 0.33 -3.91 0.26
C LEU A 169 0.85 -3.25 -1.01
N VAL A 170 1.74 -3.94 -1.72
CA VAL A 170 2.04 -3.67 -3.13
C VAL A 170 1.73 -4.95 -3.92
N ALA A 171 0.83 -4.88 -4.89
CA ALA A 171 0.51 -6.01 -5.75
C ALA A 171 0.94 -5.80 -7.20
N PHE A 172 1.39 -6.87 -7.82
CA PHE A 172 1.81 -6.96 -9.20
C PHE A 172 1.09 -8.13 -9.87
N ASN A 173 0.53 -7.89 -11.04
CA ASN A 173 0.05 -8.90 -11.99
C ASN A 173 0.87 -8.77 -13.27
N LEU A 174 1.93 -9.56 -13.37
CA LEU A 174 2.93 -9.46 -14.41
C LEU A 174 2.49 -10.21 -15.68
N GLY A 175 2.44 -9.48 -16.78
CA GLY A 175 2.06 -9.97 -18.10
C GLY A 175 1.55 -8.85 -18.99
N TYR A 176 0.52 -9.12 -19.78
CA TYR A 176 -0.14 -8.15 -20.66
C TYR A 176 -1.54 -7.76 -20.16
N LEU A 177 -2.01 -6.60 -20.61
CA LEU A 177 -3.38 -6.12 -20.37
C LEU A 177 -4.41 -7.00 -21.10
N PRO A 178 -5.38 -7.63 -20.40
CA PRO A 178 -6.43 -8.39 -21.07
C PRO A 178 -7.29 -7.49 -21.98
N GLY A 179 -7.36 -7.86 -23.26
CA GLY A 179 -8.08 -7.09 -24.30
C GLY A 179 -7.27 -5.92 -24.89
N GLY A 180 -6.04 -5.68 -24.41
CA GLY A 180 -5.12 -4.68 -24.93
C GLY A 180 -4.13 -5.22 -25.96
N GLU A 181 -3.12 -4.42 -26.27
CA GLU A 181 -2.04 -4.79 -27.19
C GLU A 181 -1.08 -5.79 -26.51
N LYS A 182 -1.01 -7.02 -27.02
CA LYS A 182 -0.23 -8.12 -26.40
C LYS A 182 1.29 -7.94 -26.48
N THR A 183 1.77 -6.96 -27.25
CA THR A 183 3.17 -6.56 -27.35
C THR A 183 3.62 -5.74 -26.13
N ILE A 184 2.67 -5.09 -25.46
CA ILE A 184 2.91 -4.31 -24.25
C ILE A 184 2.80 -5.25 -23.05
N ILE A 185 3.95 -5.68 -22.55
CA ILE A 185 4.10 -6.58 -21.41
C ILE A 185 4.92 -5.92 -20.31
N THR A 186 4.78 -6.41 -19.09
CA THR A 186 5.80 -6.23 -18.07
C THR A 186 7.11 -6.91 -18.51
N VAL A 187 8.24 -6.34 -18.08
CA VAL A 187 9.55 -6.82 -18.50
C VAL A 187 10.48 -7.00 -17.30
N PRO A 188 11.39 -8.00 -17.34
CA PRO A 188 12.22 -8.37 -16.19
C PRO A 188 12.95 -7.18 -15.56
N LYS A 189 13.49 -6.27 -16.39
CA LYS A 189 14.29 -5.14 -15.90
C LYS A 189 13.47 -4.14 -15.07
N THR A 190 12.27 -3.77 -15.50
CA THR A 190 11.44 -2.81 -14.77
C THR A 190 10.77 -3.48 -13.56
N THR A 191 10.47 -4.77 -13.66
CA THR A 191 9.96 -5.58 -12.55
C THR A 191 10.96 -5.67 -11.40
N GLU A 192 12.25 -5.95 -11.68
CA GLU A 192 13.30 -5.95 -10.67
C GLU A 192 13.38 -4.62 -9.90
N LEU A 193 13.43 -3.49 -10.64
CA LEU A 193 13.47 -2.15 -10.05
C LEU A 193 12.22 -1.85 -9.21
N ALA A 194 11.06 -2.31 -9.66
CA ALA A 194 9.81 -2.11 -8.93
C ALA A 194 9.72 -2.95 -7.66
N LEU A 195 10.28 -4.16 -7.64
CA LEU A 195 10.39 -4.97 -6.43
C LEU A 195 11.32 -4.32 -5.40
N GLN A 196 12.43 -3.73 -5.86
CA GLN A 196 13.33 -2.95 -4.99
C GLN A 196 12.60 -1.74 -4.38
N ALA A 197 11.89 -0.97 -5.19
CA ALA A 197 11.06 0.15 -4.73
C ALA A 197 9.98 -0.32 -3.74
N ALA A 198 9.24 -1.38 -4.08
CA ALA A 198 8.19 -1.95 -3.24
C ALA A 198 8.76 -2.39 -1.88
N SER A 199 9.92 -3.05 -1.85
CA SER A 199 10.55 -3.50 -0.60
C SER A 199 11.00 -2.36 0.31
N SER A 200 11.33 -1.21 -0.28
CA SER A 200 11.73 0.00 0.43
C SER A 200 10.54 0.72 1.06
N ILE A 201 9.40 0.79 0.35
CA ILE A 201 8.20 1.52 0.83
C ILE A 201 7.26 0.67 1.69
N VAL A 202 7.25 -0.67 1.53
CA VAL A 202 6.37 -1.53 2.32
C VAL A 202 6.82 -1.52 3.78
N SER A 203 5.87 -1.35 4.69
CA SER A 203 6.12 -1.29 6.13
C SER A 203 6.20 -2.68 6.75
N SER A 204 6.74 -2.79 7.96
CA SER A 204 6.64 -4.01 8.76
C SER A 204 5.17 -4.45 8.95
N GLY A 205 4.97 -5.75 8.87
CA GLY A 205 3.68 -6.41 8.73
C GLY A 205 3.00 -6.22 7.36
N GLY A 206 3.71 -5.69 6.37
CA GLY A 206 3.21 -5.48 5.01
C GLY A 206 3.52 -6.62 4.05
N LEU A 207 2.91 -6.58 2.87
CA LEU A 207 3.00 -7.64 1.86
C LEU A 207 3.37 -7.06 0.48
N ILE A 208 4.28 -7.72 -0.21
CA ILE A 208 4.42 -7.63 -1.66
C ILE A 208 3.81 -8.91 -2.26
N SER A 209 2.86 -8.75 -3.16
CA SER A 209 2.18 -9.86 -3.84
C SER A 209 2.48 -9.81 -5.32
N VAL A 210 3.04 -10.88 -5.88
CA VAL A 210 3.43 -10.93 -7.29
C VAL A 210 2.77 -12.14 -7.93
N LEU A 211 1.89 -11.90 -8.90
CA LEU A 211 1.30 -12.95 -9.72
C LEU A 211 1.92 -12.88 -11.12
N VAL A 212 2.65 -13.91 -11.51
CA VAL A 212 3.38 -13.96 -12.78
C VAL A 212 2.66 -14.85 -13.78
N TYR A 213 2.22 -14.30 -14.91
CA TYR A 213 1.59 -15.06 -15.99
C TYR A 213 2.64 -15.64 -16.94
N ILE A 214 3.16 -16.84 -16.65
CA ILE A 214 4.29 -17.43 -17.38
C ILE A 214 4.02 -17.86 -18.84
N GLY A 215 2.74 -17.91 -19.26
CA GLY A 215 2.34 -18.47 -20.56
C GLY A 215 2.61 -17.60 -21.80
N HIS A 216 3.35 -16.49 -21.68
CA HIS A 216 3.68 -15.59 -22.79
C HIS A 216 5.20 -15.43 -22.97
N PRO A 217 5.67 -14.97 -24.15
CA PRO A 217 7.08 -14.66 -24.35
C PRO A 217 7.62 -13.71 -23.28
N GLY A 218 8.75 -14.04 -22.67
CA GLY A 218 9.37 -13.28 -21.57
C GLY A 218 8.80 -13.56 -20.16
N GLY A 219 7.64 -14.24 -20.05
CA GLY A 219 7.02 -14.49 -18.74
C GLY A 219 7.84 -15.40 -17.83
N ARG A 220 8.65 -16.31 -18.40
CA ARG A 220 9.58 -17.14 -17.61
C ARG A 220 10.79 -16.36 -17.12
N ASP A 221 11.40 -15.55 -17.98
CA ASP A 221 12.53 -14.69 -17.60
C ASP A 221 12.12 -13.72 -16.48
N GLU A 222 10.88 -13.22 -16.52
CA GLU A 222 10.34 -12.36 -15.49
C GLU A 222 10.07 -13.12 -14.18
N LEU A 223 9.58 -14.36 -14.23
CA LEU A 223 9.47 -15.21 -13.05
C LEU A 223 10.84 -15.44 -12.39
N ASP A 224 11.87 -15.73 -13.18
CA ASP A 224 13.22 -15.98 -12.67
C ASP A 224 13.78 -14.75 -11.92
N VAL A 225 13.50 -13.53 -12.40
CA VAL A 225 13.83 -12.28 -11.69
C VAL A 225 13.08 -12.17 -10.37
N VAL A 226 11.78 -12.46 -10.34
CA VAL A 226 10.98 -12.39 -9.11
C VAL A 226 11.46 -13.42 -8.08
N GLU A 227 11.73 -14.66 -8.50
CA GLU A 227 12.22 -15.72 -7.62
C GLU A 227 13.63 -15.41 -7.07
N SER A 228 14.52 -14.88 -7.91
CA SER A 228 15.85 -14.44 -7.51
C SER A 228 15.79 -13.32 -6.47
N PHE A 229 14.98 -12.29 -6.73
CA PHE A 229 14.75 -11.21 -5.78
C PHE A 229 14.20 -11.73 -4.45
N ALA A 230 13.12 -12.53 -4.50
CA ALA A 230 12.45 -13.09 -3.33
C ALA A 230 13.37 -13.94 -2.46
N SER A 231 14.29 -14.69 -3.09
CA SER A 231 15.26 -15.56 -2.41
C SER A 231 16.44 -14.80 -1.83
N SER A 232 16.72 -13.59 -2.32
CA SER A 232 17.79 -12.72 -1.83
C SER A 232 17.42 -11.93 -0.56
N LEU A 233 16.13 -11.87 -0.22
CA LEU A 233 15.66 -11.08 0.92
C LEU A 233 16.16 -11.66 2.27
N PRO A 234 16.55 -10.80 3.24
CA PRO A 234 17.04 -11.28 4.53
C PRO A 234 15.96 -12.03 5.32
N ILE A 235 16.26 -13.26 5.73
CA ILE A 235 15.32 -14.17 6.41
C ILE A 235 14.87 -13.69 7.80
N ASP A 236 15.60 -12.78 8.42
CA ASP A 236 15.28 -12.19 9.72
C ASP A 236 14.18 -11.11 9.62
N THR A 237 14.02 -10.50 8.45
CA THR A 237 13.08 -9.41 8.18
C THR A 237 12.01 -9.76 7.16
N TRP A 238 12.16 -10.83 6.39
CA TRP A 238 11.21 -11.24 5.36
C TRP A 238 10.80 -12.71 5.45
N MET A 239 9.61 -13.02 4.93
CA MET A 239 9.14 -14.37 4.61
C MET A 239 8.67 -14.40 3.16
N SER A 240 9.24 -15.30 2.36
CA SER A 240 8.91 -15.45 0.94
C SER A 240 8.26 -16.82 0.69
N CYS A 241 7.07 -16.84 0.09
CA CYS A 241 6.32 -18.05 -0.23
C CYS A 241 5.95 -18.11 -1.71
N LYS A 242 5.98 -19.30 -2.30
CA LYS A 242 5.56 -19.56 -3.69
C LYS A 242 4.42 -20.55 -3.75
N PHE A 243 3.39 -20.23 -4.55
CA PHE A 243 2.28 -21.10 -4.90
C PHE A 243 2.31 -21.35 -6.41
N GLU A 244 2.57 -22.60 -6.79
CA GLU A 244 2.75 -23.03 -8.18
C GLU A 244 2.06 -24.37 -8.41
N MET A 245 1.44 -24.52 -9.58
CA MET A 245 0.83 -25.78 -10.01
C MET A 245 1.86 -26.60 -10.80
N LEU A 246 2.42 -27.64 -10.16
CA LEU A 246 3.51 -28.43 -10.75
C LEU A 246 3.12 -29.14 -12.06
N ASN A 247 1.86 -29.55 -12.21
CA ASN A 247 1.36 -30.22 -13.41
C ASN A 247 0.68 -29.27 -14.40
N ARG A 248 0.75 -27.95 -14.19
CA ARG A 248 0.20 -26.92 -15.09
C ARG A 248 1.26 -25.86 -15.38
N PRO A 249 2.27 -26.15 -16.21
CA PRO A 249 3.45 -25.31 -16.40
C PRO A 249 3.18 -23.97 -17.11
N ALA A 250 1.95 -23.70 -17.56
CA ALA A 250 1.54 -22.41 -18.10
C ALA A 250 0.65 -21.61 -17.14
N ALA A 251 0.31 -22.18 -15.97
CA ALA A 251 -0.54 -21.52 -14.99
C ALA A 251 0.22 -20.39 -14.28
N PRO A 252 -0.45 -19.30 -13.90
CA PRO A 252 0.19 -18.22 -13.16
C PRO A 252 0.82 -18.69 -11.84
N VAL A 253 1.99 -18.14 -11.51
CA VAL A 253 2.71 -18.41 -10.26
C VAL A 253 2.50 -17.24 -9.30
N LEU A 254 2.05 -17.53 -8.09
CA LEU A 254 1.86 -16.52 -7.04
C LEU A 254 3.04 -16.56 -6.08
N ILE A 255 3.70 -15.42 -5.90
CA ILE A 255 4.79 -15.22 -4.95
C ILE A 255 4.37 -14.14 -3.95
N LEU A 256 4.51 -14.43 -2.66
CA LEU A 256 4.12 -13.56 -1.55
C LEU A 256 5.35 -13.27 -0.69
N LEU A 257 5.68 -11.99 -0.51
CA LEU A 257 6.83 -11.50 0.26
C LEU A 257 6.31 -10.67 1.45
N TYR A 258 6.27 -11.27 2.63
CA TYR A 258 5.80 -10.62 3.86
C TYR A 258 6.98 -10.00 4.62
N LYS A 259 6.89 -8.71 4.94
CA LYS A 259 7.88 -8.00 5.75
C LYS A 259 7.49 -8.11 7.22
N LYS A 260 8.39 -8.65 8.05
CA LYS A 260 8.18 -8.85 9.50
C LYS A 260 8.12 -7.51 10.25
#